data_AF-A0A510E3S5-F1
#
_entry.id   AF-A0A510E3S5-F1
#
_cell.length_a   1.000
_cell.length_b   1.000
_cell.length_c   1.000
_cell.angle_alpha   90.00
_cell.angle_beta   90.00
_cell.angle_gamma   90.00
#
_symmetry.space_group_name_H-M   'P 1'
#
loop_
_entity.id
_entity.type
_entity.pdbx_description
1 polymer ?
#
loop_
_entity_poly.entity_id
_entity_poly.type
_entity_poly.pdbx_seq_one_letter_code
_entity_poly.pdbx_strand_id
1 'polypeptide(L)'
;MISFPRRKPLNVVLFLSIFDKKDLRYVTEKFSFIIRILSIFRVSNVTWVNDIGIESLTRLIHSLYEYSILPPYLKKELSMRRELKYVGLLSPLNLPSHPRKAEPIEGELRFGSKGNFGLEITSPCRDCEIMMVDSIKKQGIKYPSYVQYSGPTQKIIDKEDLCPSLSGFVIVGSRNGENPMECLHQIRRKYDNGGTTLIIGPPKGKIIRIVNDCSNKNDLDVNYYNFVPKQGVRDVRAEEALAISLSVLNVIIN
;
A
#
# COMPACT_ATOMS: atom_id res chain seq x y z
N MET A 1 16.08 5.84 11.32
CA MET A 1 16.03 6.52 10.01
C MET A 1 14.58 6.85 9.73
N ILE A 2 14.24 8.12 9.54
CA ILE A 2 12.86 8.54 9.22
C ILE A 2 12.61 8.14 7.76
N SER A 3 11.65 7.24 7.52
CA SER A 3 11.25 6.93 6.14
C SER A 3 10.28 8.00 5.67
N PHE A 4 10.70 8.81 4.72
CA PHE A 4 9.88 9.84 4.08
C PHE A 4 9.03 9.23 2.95
N PRO A 5 7.82 9.77 2.68
CA PRO A 5 7.06 9.41 1.50
C PRO A 5 7.84 9.73 0.21
N ARG A 6 7.42 9.16 -0.92
CA ARG A 6 8.01 9.47 -2.22
C ARG A 6 7.70 10.91 -2.64
N ARG A 7 8.60 11.53 -3.41
CA ARG A 7 8.42 12.89 -3.97
C ARG A 7 7.18 13.00 -4.86
N LYS A 8 6.88 11.92 -5.61
CA LYS A 8 5.71 11.79 -6.48
C LYS A 8 4.95 10.53 -6.09
N PRO A 9 3.63 10.49 -6.27
CA PRO A 9 2.85 9.35 -5.83
C PRO A 9 3.17 8.11 -6.68
N LEU A 10 3.38 6.99 -5.99
CA LEU A 10 3.38 5.67 -6.59
C LEU A 10 2.12 4.96 -6.13
N ASN A 11 1.13 4.86 -7.01
CA ASN A 11 -0.13 4.21 -6.72
C ASN A 11 -0.10 2.77 -7.24
N VAL A 12 -0.83 1.87 -6.59
CA VAL A 12 -0.96 0.48 -7.02
C VAL A 12 -2.44 0.12 -7.13
N VAL A 13 -2.82 -0.52 -8.22
CA VAL A 13 -4.14 -1.14 -8.39
C VAL A 13 -3.98 -2.65 -8.37
N LEU A 14 -4.74 -3.31 -7.49
CA LEU A 14 -4.85 -4.76 -7.36
C LEU A 14 -6.31 -5.18 -7.46
N PHE A 15 -6.55 -6.47 -7.69
CA PHE A 15 -7.89 -7.03 -7.87
C PHE A 15 -8.19 -8.03 -6.77
N LEU A 16 -9.43 -8.08 -6.28
CA LEU A 16 -9.81 -9.04 -5.24
C LEU A 16 -9.77 -10.50 -5.73
N SER A 17 -9.89 -10.72 -7.05
CA SER A 17 -9.71 -12.05 -7.67
C SER A 17 -8.33 -12.68 -7.46
N ILE A 18 -7.31 -11.93 -7.00
CA ILE A 18 -6.01 -12.52 -6.64
C ILE A 18 -6.09 -13.42 -5.41
N PHE A 19 -7.18 -13.34 -4.63
CA PHE A 19 -7.43 -14.21 -3.49
C PHE A 19 -8.15 -15.49 -3.95
N ASP A 20 -7.41 -16.36 -4.64
CA ASP A 20 -7.92 -17.57 -5.29
C ASP A 20 -8.67 -18.53 -4.35
N LYS A 21 -8.32 -18.50 -3.06
CA LYS A 21 -8.99 -19.23 -1.99
C LYS A 21 -9.62 -18.23 -1.04
N LYS A 22 -10.85 -18.52 -0.61
CA LYS A 22 -11.62 -17.67 0.31
C LYS A 22 -11.46 -18.06 1.77
N ASP A 23 -10.50 -18.95 2.06
CA ASP A 23 -10.18 -19.33 3.42
C ASP A 23 -9.55 -18.13 4.17
N LEU A 24 -10.05 -17.87 5.37
CA LEU A 24 -9.68 -16.69 6.15
C LEU A 24 -8.17 -16.66 6.46
N ARG A 25 -7.57 -17.82 6.75
CA ARG A 25 -6.14 -17.92 7.04
C ARG A 25 -5.31 -17.61 5.80
N TYR A 26 -5.64 -18.25 4.67
CA TYR A 26 -4.98 -17.98 3.39
C TYR A 26 -5.03 -16.49 2.99
N VAL A 27 -6.22 -15.87 3.07
CA VAL A 27 -6.37 -14.44 2.74
C VAL A 27 -5.52 -13.58 3.66
N THR A 28 -5.46 -13.91 4.96
CA THR A 28 -4.67 -13.16 5.94
C THR A 28 -3.17 -13.24 5.64
N GLU A 29 -2.63 -14.44 5.38
CA GLU A 29 -1.21 -14.64 5.05
C GLU A 29 -0.84 -13.93 3.73
N LYS A 30 -1.68 -14.08 2.69
CA LYS A 30 -1.45 -13.43 1.40
C LYS A 30 -1.55 -11.90 1.48
N PHE A 31 -2.56 -11.39 2.18
CA PHE A 31 -2.69 -9.95 2.43
C PHE A 31 -1.48 -9.42 3.20
N SER A 32 -1.02 -10.15 4.23
CA SER A 32 0.18 -9.78 5.00
C SER A 32 1.41 -9.58 4.12
N PHE A 33 1.60 -10.46 3.14
CA PHE A 33 2.73 -10.35 2.22
C PHE A 33 2.58 -9.09 1.35
N ILE A 34 1.39 -8.88 0.77
CA ILE A 34 1.11 -7.74 -0.10
C ILE A 34 1.29 -6.40 0.64
N ILE A 35 0.66 -6.22 1.81
CA ILE A 35 0.73 -4.95 2.54
C ILE A 35 2.16 -4.61 2.97
N ARG A 36 2.97 -5.62 3.29
CA ARG A 36 4.41 -5.45 3.54
C ARG A 36 5.15 -4.95 2.31
N ILE A 37 4.94 -5.59 1.16
CA ILE A 37 5.59 -5.19 -0.10
C ILE A 37 5.22 -3.74 -0.46
N LEU A 38 3.94 -3.38 -0.36
CA LEU A 38 3.48 -2.01 -0.60
C LEU A 38 4.17 -1.00 0.35
N SER A 39 4.29 -1.36 1.63
CA SER A 39 4.95 -0.53 2.64
C SER A 39 6.46 -0.40 2.41
N ILE A 40 7.15 -1.49 2.05
CA ILE A 40 8.59 -1.51 1.76
C ILE A 40 8.92 -0.54 0.63
N PHE A 41 8.11 -0.54 -0.45
CA PHE A 41 8.34 0.30 -1.61
C PHE A 41 7.67 1.68 -1.52
N ARG A 42 7.20 2.08 -0.33
CA ARG A 42 6.60 3.39 -0.05
C ARG A 42 5.49 3.74 -1.03
N VAL A 43 4.61 2.78 -1.31
CA VAL A 43 3.42 2.99 -2.13
C VAL A 43 2.53 4.01 -1.44
N SER A 44 2.06 5.01 -2.19
CA SER A 44 1.23 6.09 -1.66
C SER A 44 -0.20 5.62 -1.44
N ASN A 45 -0.84 5.06 -2.47
CA ASN A 45 -2.21 4.59 -2.43
C ASN A 45 -2.28 3.17 -3.01
N VAL A 46 -3.03 2.29 -2.37
CA VAL A 46 -3.44 1.00 -2.92
C VAL A 46 -4.95 0.99 -3.16
N THR A 47 -5.35 0.71 -4.40
CA THR A 47 -6.74 0.56 -4.80
C THR A 47 -7.02 -0.91 -5.07
N TRP A 48 -7.96 -1.49 -4.33
CA TRP A 48 -8.48 -2.83 -4.58
C TRP A 48 -9.73 -2.74 -5.44
N VAL A 49 -9.74 -3.43 -6.57
CA VAL A 49 -10.91 -3.55 -7.45
C VAL A 49 -11.69 -4.79 -7.03
N ASN A 50 -12.95 -4.61 -6.63
CA ASN A 50 -13.88 -5.69 -6.33
C ASN A 50 -14.44 -6.29 -7.62
N ASP A 51 -13.61 -7.03 -8.34
CA ASP A 51 -13.96 -7.65 -9.62
C ASP A 51 -14.74 -8.97 -9.49
N ILE A 52 -14.93 -9.45 -8.25
CA ILE A 52 -15.65 -10.68 -7.92
C ILE A 52 -16.99 -10.43 -7.20
N GLY A 53 -17.27 -9.20 -6.77
CA GLY A 53 -18.53 -8.84 -6.12
C GLY A 53 -18.75 -9.48 -4.74
N ILE A 54 -17.69 -9.76 -3.98
CA ILE A 54 -17.80 -10.49 -2.71
C ILE A 54 -17.59 -9.56 -1.51
N GLU A 55 -18.71 -9.12 -0.93
CA GLU A 55 -18.72 -8.17 0.19
C GLU A 55 -18.02 -8.67 1.45
N SER A 56 -18.07 -9.99 1.73
CA SER A 56 -17.34 -10.55 2.87
C SER A 56 -15.82 -10.46 2.70
N LEU A 57 -15.30 -10.54 1.48
CA LEU A 57 -13.88 -10.36 1.22
C LEU A 57 -13.50 -8.88 1.32
N THR A 58 -14.31 -7.97 0.77
CA THR A 58 -14.13 -6.53 0.91
C THR A 58 -13.99 -6.12 2.39
N ARG A 59 -14.93 -6.58 3.24
CA ARG A 59 -14.89 -6.33 4.70
C ARG A 59 -13.67 -6.94 5.38
N LEU A 60 -13.24 -8.13 4.95
CA LEU A 60 -12.04 -8.78 5.45
C LEU A 60 -10.78 -7.96 5.12
N ILE A 61 -10.59 -7.59 3.84
CA ILE A 61 -9.44 -6.79 3.40
C ILE A 61 -9.42 -5.42 4.07
N HIS A 62 -10.58 -4.78 4.26
CA HIS A 62 -10.67 -3.54 5.02
C HIS A 62 -10.23 -3.72 6.49
N SER A 63 -10.72 -4.76 7.16
CA SER A 63 -10.38 -5.04 8.56
C SER A 63 -8.89 -5.39 8.74
N LEU A 64 -8.32 -6.17 7.83
CA LEU A 64 -6.89 -6.51 7.86
C LEU A 64 -6.01 -5.28 7.63
N TYR A 65 -6.41 -4.37 6.75
CA TYR A 65 -5.73 -3.09 6.52
C TYR A 65 -5.78 -2.20 7.77
N GLU A 66 -6.97 -1.99 8.33
CA GLU A 66 -7.19 -1.19 9.54
C GLU A 66 -6.27 -1.68 10.68
N TYR A 67 -6.25 -3.00 10.91
CA TYR A 67 -5.37 -3.60 11.90
C TYR A 67 -3.87 -3.46 11.58
N SER A 68 -3.50 -3.52 10.30
CA SER A 68 -2.09 -3.50 9.87
C SER A 68 -1.45 -2.12 10.01
N ILE A 69 -2.17 -1.05 9.66
CA ILE A 69 -1.67 0.33 9.71
C ILE A 69 -1.60 0.86 11.14
N LEU A 70 -2.50 0.44 12.03
CA LEU A 70 -2.52 0.94 13.40
C LEU A 70 -1.23 0.60 14.17
N PRO A 71 -0.68 1.57 14.93
CA PRO A 71 0.39 1.32 15.89
C PRO A 71 0.02 0.24 16.91
N PRO A 72 0.98 -0.57 17.41
CA PRO A 72 0.70 -1.70 18.30
C PRO A 72 -0.16 -1.37 19.53
N TYR A 73 0.00 -0.17 20.11
CA TYR A 73 -0.76 0.25 21.29
C TYR A 73 -2.22 0.62 20.99
N LEU A 74 -2.55 1.00 19.75
CA LEU A 74 -3.93 1.28 19.33
C LEU A 74 -4.68 0.03 18.87
N LYS A 75 -3.98 -1.06 18.55
CA LYS A 75 -4.61 -2.31 18.10
C LYS A 75 -5.56 -2.91 19.12
N LYS A 76 -5.35 -2.64 20.42
CA LYS A 76 -6.23 -3.10 21.51
C LYS A 76 -7.59 -2.38 21.53
N GLU A 77 -7.68 -1.22 20.90
CA GLU A 77 -8.93 -0.45 20.81
C GLU A 77 -9.86 -0.95 19.70
N LEU A 78 -9.34 -1.77 18.79
CA LEU A 78 -10.15 -2.41 17.76
C LEU A 78 -11.06 -3.47 18.40
N SER A 79 -12.35 -3.39 18.09
CA SER A 79 -13.31 -4.41 18.50
C SER A 79 -12.92 -5.79 17.97
N MET A 80 -13.19 -6.82 18.77
CA MET A 80 -13.04 -8.21 18.36
C MET A 80 -13.98 -8.52 17.19
N ARG A 81 -13.42 -8.83 16.02
CA ARG A 81 -14.14 -9.16 14.79
C ARG A 81 -13.73 -10.56 14.31
N ARG A 82 -14.63 -11.30 13.66
CA ARG A 82 -14.33 -12.66 13.15
C ARG A 82 -13.24 -12.64 12.09
N GLU A 83 -13.21 -11.57 11.30
CA GLU A 83 -12.24 -11.25 10.27
C GLU A 83 -10.81 -11.17 10.83
N LEU A 84 -10.67 -10.79 12.10
CA LEU A 84 -9.37 -10.60 12.75
C LEU A 84 -8.87 -11.87 13.47
N LYS A 85 -9.53 -13.02 13.32
CA LYS A 85 -9.17 -14.27 14.03
C LYS A 85 -7.70 -14.69 13.81
N TYR A 86 -7.16 -14.46 12.62
CA TYR A 86 -5.80 -14.88 12.26
C TYR A 86 -4.80 -13.72 12.14
N VAL A 87 -5.08 -12.55 12.73
CA VAL A 87 -4.17 -11.38 12.64
C VAL A 87 -2.78 -11.61 13.21
N GLY A 88 -2.60 -12.62 14.06
CA GLY A 88 -1.28 -13.04 14.54
C GLY A 88 -0.35 -13.56 13.42
N LEU A 89 -0.90 -13.91 12.25
CA LEU A 89 -0.13 -14.28 11.06
C LEU A 89 0.33 -13.07 10.25
N LEU A 90 -0.18 -11.87 10.55
CA LEU A 90 0.27 -10.65 9.90
C LEU A 90 1.70 -10.36 10.34
N SER A 91 2.60 -10.39 9.37
CA SER A 91 3.98 -9.96 9.54
C SER A 91 4.03 -8.48 9.94
N PRO A 92 4.94 -8.09 10.84
CA PRO A 92 5.02 -6.72 11.30
C PRO A 92 5.39 -5.78 10.13
N LEU A 93 4.66 -4.67 10.01
CA LEU A 93 5.01 -3.60 9.10
C LEU A 93 6.18 -2.76 9.63
N ASN A 94 6.25 -2.59 10.96
CA ASN A 94 7.25 -1.74 11.63
C ASN A 94 7.37 -0.38 10.94
N LEU A 95 6.23 0.23 10.65
CA LEU A 95 6.19 1.56 10.05
C LEU A 95 6.89 2.55 10.99
N PRO A 96 7.42 3.65 10.46
CA PRO A 96 7.99 4.70 11.30
C PRO A 96 7.01 5.26 12.35
N SER A 97 5.69 5.19 12.08
CA SER A 97 4.61 5.52 13.02
C SER A 97 4.35 4.42 14.08
N HIS A 98 5.06 3.30 14.03
CA HIS A 98 4.96 2.18 14.99
C HIS A 98 6.16 2.24 15.95
N PRO A 99 6.05 2.92 17.09
CA PRO A 99 7.12 2.98 18.07
C PRO A 99 7.41 1.57 18.60
N ARG A 100 8.71 1.23 18.67
CA ARG A 100 9.17 -0.12 19.08
C ARG A 100 9.31 -0.25 20.59
N LYS A 101 9.48 0.87 21.29
CA LYS A 101 9.70 0.91 22.73
C LYS A 101 8.58 1.66 23.43
N ALA A 102 8.23 1.19 24.62
CA ALA A 102 7.37 1.90 25.55
C ALA A 102 8.19 2.92 26.37
N GLU A 103 9.05 3.66 25.70
CA GLU A 103 9.92 4.69 26.31
C GLU A 103 9.77 5.99 25.52
N PRO A 104 9.70 7.15 26.19
CA PRO A 104 9.69 8.44 25.51
C PRO A 104 11.09 8.74 24.97
N ILE A 105 11.24 8.74 23.65
CA ILE A 105 12.51 9.06 22.98
C ILE A 105 12.36 10.39 22.27
N GLU A 106 13.22 11.36 22.58
CA GLU A 106 13.19 12.67 21.93
C GLU A 106 13.40 12.54 20.40
N GLY A 107 12.58 13.27 19.65
CA GLY A 107 12.49 13.17 18.19
C GLY A 107 11.67 11.98 17.67
N GLU A 108 11.19 11.08 18.53
CA GLU A 108 10.27 10.01 18.12
C GLU A 108 8.89 10.60 17.76
N LEU A 109 8.34 10.13 16.64
CA LEU A 109 6.98 10.46 16.22
C LEU A 109 5.99 9.42 16.74
N ARG A 110 4.85 9.88 17.24
CA ARG A 110 3.77 9.03 17.72
C ARG A 110 2.43 9.51 17.21
N PHE A 111 1.65 8.60 16.66
CA PHE A 111 0.26 8.87 16.29
C PHE A 111 -0.65 8.57 17.48
N GLY A 112 -1.38 9.57 17.96
CA GLY A 112 -2.40 9.40 18.98
C GLY A 112 -3.78 9.30 18.39
N SER A 113 -4.61 8.45 18.99
CA SER A 113 -6.06 8.49 18.80
C SER A 113 -6.77 8.47 20.15
N LYS A 114 -7.83 9.27 20.29
CA LYS A 114 -8.58 9.43 21.55
C LYS A 114 -7.71 9.74 22.77
N GLY A 115 -6.55 10.35 22.56
CA GLY A 115 -5.56 10.66 23.60
C GLY A 115 -4.60 9.51 23.95
N ASN A 116 -4.70 8.34 23.33
CA ASN A 116 -3.78 7.25 23.52
C ASN A 116 -2.60 7.35 22.53
N PHE A 117 -1.41 7.63 23.04
CA PHE A 117 -0.15 7.70 22.28
C PHE A 117 0.79 6.51 22.59
N GLY A 118 0.27 5.49 23.27
CA GLY A 118 1.04 4.35 23.76
C GLY A 118 1.91 4.66 24.98
N LEU A 119 1.82 5.88 25.50
CA LEU A 119 2.50 6.39 26.70
C LEU A 119 1.61 7.43 27.37
N GLU A 120 1.76 7.57 28.68
CA GLU A 120 1.25 8.73 29.41
C GLU A 120 2.11 9.95 29.08
N ILE A 121 1.57 10.85 28.25
CA ILE A 121 2.27 12.04 27.80
C ILE A 121 1.38 13.27 27.91
N THR A 122 2.01 14.44 28.06
CA THR A 122 1.34 15.72 27.90
C THR A 122 1.35 16.08 26.41
N SER A 123 0.19 15.99 25.77
CA SER A 123 0.00 16.25 24.33
C SER A 123 -0.93 17.44 24.09
N PRO A 124 -0.67 18.29 23.08
CA PRO A 124 -1.55 19.39 22.70
C PRO A 124 -2.83 18.95 21.98
N CYS A 125 -2.97 17.66 21.64
CA CYS A 125 -4.10 17.13 20.87
C CYS A 125 -4.40 15.67 21.21
N ARG A 126 -5.60 15.19 20.86
CA ARG A 126 -6.07 13.82 21.12
C ARG A 126 -5.96 12.89 19.90
N ASP A 127 -6.15 13.43 18.70
CA ASP A 127 -6.11 12.69 17.43
C ASP A 127 -5.15 13.41 16.48
N CYS A 128 -3.87 13.06 16.57
CA CYS A 128 -2.80 13.76 15.85
C CYS A 128 -1.49 12.98 15.89
N GLU A 129 -0.58 13.34 15.00
CA GLU A 129 0.83 12.98 15.16
C GLU A 129 1.54 14.03 16.02
N ILE A 130 2.38 13.53 16.93
CA ILE A 130 3.22 14.36 17.79
C ILE A 130 4.67 13.95 17.63
N MET A 131 5.56 14.88 17.95
CA MET A 131 6.98 14.63 18.15
C MET A 131 7.31 14.79 19.63
N MET A 132 7.99 13.80 20.21
CA MET A 132 8.50 13.89 21.57
C MET A 132 9.63 14.93 21.63
N VAL A 133 9.52 15.90 22.55
CA VAL A 133 10.50 17.00 22.69
C VAL A 133 11.21 17.00 24.04
N ASP A 134 10.61 16.41 25.06
CA ASP A 134 11.19 16.27 26.40
C ASP A 134 10.82 14.90 26.95
N SER A 135 11.80 14.01 27.02
CA SER A 135 11.62 12.64 27.48
C SER A 135 11.37 12.54 28.99
N ILE A 136 11.94 13.46 29.78
CA ILE A 136 11.83 13.51 31.24
C ILE A 136 10.42 13.99 31.64
N LYS A 137 9.97 15.08 31.03
CA LYS A 137 8.63 15.64 31.27
C LYS A 137 7.52 14.92 30.48
N LYS A 138 7.89 13.98 29.61
CA LYS A 138 6.97 13.25 28.72
C LYS A 138 6.11 14.21 27.90
N GLN A 139 6.74 15.22 27.32
CA GLN A 139 6.05 16.26 26.55
C GLN A 139 6.23 16.04 25.05
N GLY A 140 5.12 16.16 24.32
CA GLY A 140 5.10 16.15 22.86
C GLY A 140 4.56 17.46 22.29
N ILE A 141 4.99 17.80 21.07
CA ILE A 141 4.40 18.87 20.27
C ILE A 141 3.70 18.29 19.06
N LYS A 142 2.66 18.96 18.56
CA LYS A 142 2.00 18.56 17.31
C LYS A 142 3.01 18.59 16.16
N TYR A 143 3.05 17.52 15.37
CA TYR A 143 3.94 17.39 14.22
C TYR A 143 3.11 17.14 12.94
N PRO A 144 3.53 17.66 11.77
CA PRO A 144 2.78 17.46 10.53
C PRO A 144 2.85 16.01 10.05
N SER A 145 1.69 15.37 9.88
CA SER A 145 1.56 13.95 9.52
C SER A 145 2.06 13.56 8.14
N TYR A 146 2.31 14.54 7.25
CA TYR A 146 2.77 14.28 5.89
C TYR A 146 4.29 14.11 5.77
N VAL A 147 5.04 14.37 6.84
CA VAL A 147 6.51 14.26 6.82
C VAL A 147 6.95 12.79 6.80
N GLN A 148 6.21 11.93 7.49
CA GLN A 148 6.58 10.53 7.65
C GLN A 148 5.74 9.62 6.74
N TYR A 149 6.36 8.56 6.22
CA TYR A 149 5.62 7.53 5.52
C TYR A 149 4.88 6.64 6.52
N SER A 150 3.55 6.75 6.55
CA SER A 150 2.67 6.03 7.49
C SER A 150 1.99 4.81 6.88
N GLY A 151 2.57 4.25 5.82
CA GLY A 151 2.01 3.14 5.05
C GLY A 151 1.14 3.61 3.87
N PRO A 152 0.72 2.70 2.99
CA PRO A 152 -0.14 3.02 1.85
C PRO A 152 -1.56 3.31 2.34
N THR A 153 -2.23 4.31 1.79
CA THR A 153 -3.66 4.50 2.00
C THR A 153 -4.44 3.47 1.18
N GLN A 154 -5.49 2.88 1.74
CA GLN A 154 -6.31 1.88 1.04
C GLN A 154 -7.65 2.45 0.57
N LYS A 155 -7.98 2.18 -0.69
CA LYS A 155 -9.34 2.33 -1.25
C LYS A 155 -9.81 0.98 -1.79
N ILE A 156 -11.10 0.68 -1.66
CA ILE A 156 -11.75 -0.42 -2.36
C ILE A 156 -12.81 0.20 -3.27
N ILE A 157 -12.84 -0.20 -4.53
CA ILE A 157 -13.77 0.29 -5.54
C ILE A 157 -14.43 -0.86 -6.27
N ASP A 158 -15.60 -0.62 -6.84
CA ASP A 158 -16.20 -1.56 -7.78
C ASP A 158 -15.49 -1.50 -9.14
N LYS A 159 -15.76 -2.50 -9.97
CA LYS A 159 -15.06 -2.67 -11.25
C LYS A 159 -15.32 -1.52 -12.22
N GLU A 160 -16.52 -0.97 -12.17
CA GLU A 160 -17.01 0.12 -13.01
C GLU A 160 -16.27 1.43 -12.71
N ASP A 161 -15.83 1.61 -11.46
CA ASP A 161 -15.09 2.77 -10.99
C ASP A 161 -13.59 2.71 -11.30
N LEU A 162 -13.11 1.61 -11.90
CA LEU A 162 -11.70 1.49 -12.27
C LEU A 162 -11.29 2.58 -13.25
N CYS A 163 -11.97 2.70 -14.40
CA CYS A 163 -11.59 3.71 -15.40
C CYS A 163 -11.63 5.15 -14.85
N PRO A 164 -12.71 5.59 -14.15
CA PRO A 164 -12.75 6.91 -13.51
C PRO A 164 -11.65 7.14 -12.47
N SER A 165 -11.15 6.08 -11.83
CA SER A 165 -10.08 6.20 -10.83
C SER A 165 -8.67 6.37 -11.43
N LEU A 166 -8.48 6.04 -12.70
CA LEU A 166 -7.19 6.12 -13.38
C LEU A 166 -6.97 7.52 -13.97
N SER A 167 -5.76 8.03 -13.86
CA SER A 167 -5.35 9.31 -14.45
C SER A 167 -3.84 9.35 -14.70
N GLY A 168 -3.43 10.14 -15.68
CA GLY A 168 -2.03 10.39 -15.99
C GLY A 168 -1.27 9.16 -16.49
N PHE A 169 -0.08 8.93 -15.93
CA PHE A 169 0.82 7.87 -16.36
C PHE A 169 0.49 6.54 -15.66
N VAL A 170 0.03 5.56 -16.44
CA VAL A 170 -0.36 4.23 -15.98
C VAL A 170 0.62 3.19 -16.50
N ILE A 171 1.13 2.35 -15.61
CA ILE A 171 1.96 1.20 -15.95
C ILE A 171 1.16 -0.06 -15.70
N VAL A 172 1.09 -0.95 -16.69
CA VAL A 172 0.44 -2.26 -16.55
C VAL A 172 1.51 -3.35 -16.62
N GLY A 173 1.58 -4.19 -15.58
CA GLY A 173 2.41 -5.39 -15.60
C GLY A 173 1.85 -6.42 -16.58
N SER A 174 2.60 -6.75 -17.62
CA SER A 174 2.17 -7.67 -18.69
C SER A 174 3.34 -8.50 -19.20
N ARG A 175 3.12 -9.81 -19.38
CA ARG A 175 4.12 -10.73 -19.96
C ARG A 175 4.56 -10.32 -21.37
N ASN A 176 3.66 -9.71 -22.14
CA ASN A 176 3.92 -9.26 -23.51
C ASN A 176 4.32 -7.77 -23.56
N GLY A 177 4.57 -7.15 -22.40
CA GLY A 177 5.03 -5.76 -22.33
C GLY A 177 6.51 -5.62 -22.70
N GLU A 178 6.93 -4.38 -22.87
CA GLU A 178 8.32 -4.01 -23.14
C GLU A 178 9.21 -4.27 -21.92
N ASN A 179 10.53 -4.31 -22.12
CA ASN A 179 11.48 -4.39 -21.03
C ASN A 179 11.60 -3.00 -20.34
N PRO A 180 11.22 -2.84 -19.07
CA PRO A 180 11.26 -1.54 -18.40
C PRO A 180 12.68 -0.95 -18.31
N MET A 181 13.71 -1.79 -18.35
CA MET A 181 15.10 -1.34 -18.32
C MET A 181 15.54 -0.63 -19.60
N GLU A 182 14.94 -0.97 -20.75
CA GLU A 182 15.19 -0.29 -22.02
C GLU A 182 14.48 1.07 -22.08
N CYS A 183 13.43 1.26 -21.27
CA CYS A 183 12.61 2.48 -21.21
C CYS A 183 12.88 3.36 -19.97
N LEU A 184 14.01 3.16 -19.26
CA LEU A 184 14.24 3.77 -17.94
C LEU A 184 14.09 5.29 -17.93
N HIS A 185 14.64 5.99 -18.93
CA HIS A 185 14.62 7.44 -19.01
C HIS A 185 13.20 7.97 -19.26
N GLN A 186 12.44 7.26 -20.09
CA GLN A 186 11.05 7.60 -20.38
C GLN A 186 10.18 7.41 -19.13
N ILE A 187 10.31 6.27 -18.43
CA ILE A 187 9.57 5.98 -17.20
C ILE A 187 9.87 7.04 -16.14
N ARG A 188 11.15 7.36 -15.92
CA ARG A 188 11.56 8.37 -14.93
C ARG A 188 10.98 9.74 -15.25
N ARG A 189 11.11 10.20 -16.51
CA ARG A 189 10.56 11.49 -16.95
C ARG A 189 9.04 11.57 -16.77
N LYS A 190 8.30 10.52 -17.14
CA LYS A 190 6.84 10.47 -16.98
C LYS A 190 6.45 10.49 -15.49
N TYR A 191 7.15 9.71 -14.66
CA TYR A 191 6.94 9.71 -13.21
C TYR A 191 7.23 11.07 -12.56
N ASP A 192 8.29 11.77 -12.99
CA ASP A 192 8.62 13.09 -12.46
C ASP A 192 7.54 14.15 -12.72
N ASN A 193 6.75 14.00 -13.80
CA ASN A 193 5.68 14.93 -14.13
C ASN A 193 4.50 14.85 -13.15
N GLY A 194 4.09 13.66 -12.73
CA GLY A 194 2.85 13.50 -11.95
C GLY A 194 2.75 12.26 -11.05
N GLY A 195 3.80 11.46 -10.96
CA GLY A 195 3.74 10.12 -10.35
C GLY A 195 3.29 9.06 -11.35
N THR A 196 2.93 7.89 -10.84
CA THR A 196 2.44 6.79 -11.69
C THR A 196 1.48 5.87 -10.93
N THR A 197 0.65 5.16 -11.69
CA THR A 197 -0.20 4.09 -11.19
C THR A 197 0.22 2.75 -11.80
N LEU A 198 0.71 1.83 -10.96
CA LEU A 198 1.03 0.45 -11.36
C LEU A 198 -0.21 -0.44 -11.21
N ILE A 199 -0.64 -1.07 -12.29
CA ILE A 199 -1.72 -2.05 -12.30
C ILE A 199 -1.10 -3.46 -12.40
N ILE A 200 -1.34 -4.27 -11.38
CA ILE A 200 -1.07 -5.71 -11.39
C ILE A 200 -2.41 -6.40 -11.18
N GLY A 201 -2.74 -7.41 -11.98
CA GLY A 201 -3.88 -8.23 -11.60
C GLY A 201 -3.76 -9.70 -11.96
N PRO A 202 -4.88 -10.42 -12.03
CA PRO A 202 -4.86 -11.84 -11.85
C PRO A 202 -4.20 -12.52 -13.06
N PRO A 203 -3.48 -13.63 -12.84
CA PRO A 203 -2.81 -14.38 -13.92
C PRO A 203 -3.78 -14.81 -15.04
N LYS A 204 -5.07 -15.03 -14.71
CA LYS A 204 -6.11 -15.48 -15.65
C LYS A 204 -6.60 -14.39 -16.64
N GLY A 205 -6.07 -13.17 -16.58
CA GLY A 205 -6.18 -12.17 -17.65
C GLY A 205 -7.48 -11.34 -17.69
N LYS A 206 -7.66 -10.61 -18.81
CA LYS A 206 -8.70 -9.60 -19.14
C LYS A 206 -8.47 -8.15 -18.71
N ILE A 207 -7.43 -7.84 -17.94
CA ILE A 207 -7.12 -6.45 -17.54
C ILE A 207 -6.74 -5.58 -18.73
N ILE A 208 -5.95 -6.11 -19.68
CA ILE A 208 -5.48 -5.34 -20.83
C ILE A 208 -6.67 -4.74 -21.61
N ARG A 209 -7.74 -5.53 -21.81
CA ARG A 209 -8.96 -5.04 -22.46
C ARG A 209 -9.61 -3.92 -21.67
N ILE A 210 -9.80 -4.11 -20.37
CA ILE A 210 -10.42 -3.10 -19.49
C ILE A 210 -9.60 -1.81 -19.51
N VAL A 211 -8.28 -1.88 -19.38
CA VAL A 211 -7.41 -0.71 -19.36
C VAL A 211 -7.36 -0.01 -20.73
N ASN A 212 -7.35 -0.77 -21.84
CA ASN A 212 -7.44 -0.20 -23.18
C ASN A 212 -8.76 0.57 -23.37
N ASP A 213 -9.87 0.01 -22.89
CA ASP A 213 -11.18 0.66 -22.94
C ASP A 213 -11.20 1.94 -22.08
N CYS A 214 -10.49 1.95 -20.94
CA CYS A 214 -10.30 3.16 -20.13
C CYS A 214 -9.44 4.21 -20.85
N SER A 215 -8.35 3.77 -21.50
CA SER A 215 -7.38 4.65 -22.17
C SER A 215 -8.04 5.50 -23.25
N ASN A 216 -8.92 4.88 -24.05
CA ASN A 216 -9.66 5.56 -25.11
C ASN A 216 -10.65 6.62 -24.59
N LYS A 217 -11.06 6.53 -23.32
CA LYS A 217 -12.04 7.45 -22.71
C LYS A 217 -11.41 8.60 -21.95
N ASN A 218 -10.25 8.37 -21.33
CA ASN A 218 -9.68 9.26 -20.31
C ASN A 218 -8.30 9.84 -20.68
N ASP A 219 -7.89 9.76 -21.95
CA ASP A 219 -6.56 10.23 -22.44
C ASP A 219 -5.40 9.76 -21.53
N LEU A 220 -5.42 8.46 -21.21
CA LEU A 220 -4.43 7.86 -20.32
C LEU A 220 -3.15 7.56 -21.08
N ASP A 221 -2.01 7.86 -20.45
CA ASP A 221 -0.70 7.44 -20.94
C ASP A 221 -0.38 6.05 -20.38
N VAL A 222 -0.82 5.01 -21.09
CA VAL A 222 -0.70 3.61 -20.64
C VAL A 222 0.50 2.92 -21.29
N ASN A 223 1.43 2.47 -20.45
CA ASN A 223 2.57 1.66 -20.88
C ASN A 223 2.48 0.24 -20.29
N TYR A 224 2.80 -0.77 -21.12
CA TYR A 224 2.81 -2.17 -20.71
C TYR A 224 4.25 -2.67 -20.57
N TYR A 225 4.62 -3.17 -19.39
CA TYR A 225 5.97 -3.65 -19.13
C TYR A 225 6.01 -5.09 -18.62
N ASN A 226 6.98 -5.85 -19.13
CA ASN A 226 7.33 -7.16 -18.62
C ASN A 226 8.46 -7.03 -17.60
N PHE A 227 8.12 -7.11 -16.32
CA PHE A 227 9.06 -7.04 -15.21
C PHE A 227 9.81 -8.34 -14.94
N VAL A 228 9.44 -9.45 -15.60
CA VAL A 228 10.05 -10.77 -15.42
C VAL A 228 10.40 -11.38 -16.78
N PRO A 229 11.31 -10.76 -17.56
CA PRO A 229 11.72 -11.30 -18.84
C PRO A 229 12.34 -12.68 -18.66
N LYS A 230 12.04 -13.60 -19.58
CA LYS A 230 12.52 -15.00 -19.54
C LYS A 230 12.16 -15.73 -18.22
N GLN A 231 10.97 -15.47 -17.66
CA GLN A 231 10.47 -16.16 -16.46
C GLN A 231 10.60 -17.69 -16.55
N GLY A 232 11.08 -18.31 -15.48
CA GLY A 232 11.28 -19.78 -15.40
C GLY A 232 10.03 -20.58 -15.04
N VAL A 233 8.90 -19.92 -14.75
CA VAL A 233 7.62 -20.54 -14.42
C VAL A 233 6.57 -20.18 -15.48
N ARG A 234 5.51 -20.98 -15.58
CA ARG A 234 4.42 -20.69 -16.55
C ARG A 234 3.69 -19.39 -16.22
N ASP A 235 3.34 -19.20 -14.95
CA ASP A 235 2.59 -18.04 -14.45
C ASP A 235 3.30 -17.45 -13.23
N VAL A 236 3.41 -16.12 -13.20
CA VAL A 236 3.87 -15.36 -12.02
C VAL A 236 2.63 -14.90 -11.27
N ARG A 237 2.52 -15.19 -9.97
CA ARG A 237 1.35 -14.79 -9.18
C ARG A 237 1.35 -13.28 -8.97
N ALA A 238 0.18 -12.70 -8.70
CA ALA A 238 0.03 -11.25 -8.57
C ALA A 238 0.90 -10.64 -7.46
N GLU A 239 1.02 -11.32 -6.31
CA GLU A 239 1.87 -10.92 -5.19
C GLU A 239 3.37 -10.97 -5.52
N GLU A 240 3.80 -11.95 -6.30
CA GLU A 240 5.18 -12.08 -6.79
C GLU A 240 5.48 -10.99 -7.82
N ALA A 241 4.57 -10.82 -8.79
CA ALA A 241 4.66 -9.79 -9.82
C ALA A 241 4.69 -8.39 -9.20
N LEU A 242 3.89 -8.14 -8.16
CA LEU A 242 3.89 -6.89 -7.42
C LEU A 242 5.26 -6.61 -6.80
N ALA A 243 5.83 -7.59 -6.08
CA ALA A 243 7.13 -7.44 -5.43
C ALA A 243 8.24 -7.15 -6.44
N ILE A 244 8.27 -7.90 -7.55
CA ILE A 244 9.29 -7.72 -8.60
C ILE A 244 9.12 -6.38 -9.31
N SER A 245 7.89 -6.03 -9.71
CA SER A 245 7.61 -4.78 -10.42
C SER A 245 7.95 -3.56 -9.59
N LEU A 246 7.56 -3.54 -8.30
CA LEU A 246 7.89 -2.46 -7.40
C LEU A 246 9.40 -2.38 -7.11
N SER A 247 10.11 -3.51 -7.06
CA SER A 247 11.56 -3.53 -6.92
C SER A 247 12.26 -2.87 -8.12
N VAL A 248 11.85 -3.22 -9.34
CA VAL A 248 12.40 -2.62 -10.57
C VAL A 248 12.06 -1.14 -10.66
N LEU A 249 10.79 -0.78 -10.44
CA LEU A 249 10.37 0.63 -10.45
C LEU A 249 11.10 1.43 -9.38
N ASN A 250 11.32 0.87 -8.18
CA ASN A 250 12.06 1.53 -7.12
C ASN A 250 13.49 1.89 -7.53
N VAL A 251 14.14 1.11 -8.40
CA VAL A 251 15.46 1.45 -8.96
C VAL A 251 15.36 2.58 -9.99
N ILE A 252 14.32 2.56 -10.84
CA ILE A 252 14.15 3.52 -11.93
C ILE A 252 13.71 4.91 -11.44
N ILE A 253 12.82 4.96 -10.44
CA ILE A 253 12.12 6.20 -10.01
C ILE A 253 12.64 6.78 -8.69
N ASN A 254 13.74 6.25 -8.13
CA ASN A 254 14.37 6.83 -6.94
C ASN A 254 15.12 8.13 -7.25
#